data_AF-A0A8J3QKV0-F1
#
_entry.id   AF-A0A8J3QKV0-F1
#
_cell.length_a   1.000
_cell.length_b   1.000
_cell.length_c   1.000
_cell.angle_alpha   90.00
_cell.angle_beta   90.00
_cell.angle_gamma   90.00
#
_symmetry.space_group_name_H-M   'P 1'
#
loop_
_entity.id
_entity.type
_entity.pdbx_description
1 polymer ?
#
loop_
_entity_poly.entity_id
_entity_poly.type
_entity_poly.pdbx_seq_one_letter_code
_entity_poly.pdbx_strand_id
1 'polypeptide(L)'
;MTLPAALAAFLGAGLVPSPSRVDMARALATARLCVASYLNRQEPLASWLACEIRARGLRENAAVLAVLEIPAERDRAARDYLRRHPTHSAELYELLAAKPLRSTV
;
A
#
# COMPACT_ATOMS: atom_id res chain seq x y z
N MET A 1 6.84 -10.68 -13.40
CA MET A 1 5.93 -11.13 -12.33
C MET A 1 4.50 -10.71 -12.68
N THR A 2 3.45 -11.46 -12.31
CA THR A 2 2.06 -11.02 -12.52
C THR A 2 1.67 -9.99 -11.45
N LEU A 3 0.75 -9.07 -11.75
CA LEU A 3 0.28 -8.06 -10.79
C LEU A 3 -0.15 -8.65 -9.43
N PRO A 4 -0.88 -9.78 -9.35
CA PRO A 4 -1.22 -10.42 -8.07
C PRO A 4 0.00 -10.85 -7.25
N ALA A 5 1.06 -11.32 -7.90
CA ALA A 5 2.29 -11.72 -7.22
C ALA A 5 3.07 -10.51 -6.71
N ALA A 6 3.09 -9.39 -7.46
CA ALA A 6 3.69 -8.14 -7.02
C ALA A 6 2.98 -7.56 -5.79
N LEU A 7 1.65 -7.59 -5.78
CA LEU A 7 0.83 -7.16 -4.64
C LEU A 7 1.12 -7.99 -3.39
N ALA A 8 1.15 -9.32 -3.54
CA ALA A 8 1.43 -10.22 -2.42
C ALA A 8 2.86 -10.04 -1.87
N ALA A 9 3.84 -9.86 -2.76
CA ALA A 9 5.23 -9.60 -2.37
C ALA A 9 5.34 -8.30 -1.57
N PHE A 10 4.72 -7.22 -2.06
CA PHE A 10 4.72 -5.94 -1.35
C PHE A 10 3.99 -6.00 -0.01
N LEU A 11 2.80 -6.62 0.05
CA LEU A 11 2.03 -6.74 1.29
C LEU A 11 2.76 -7.56 2.36
N GLY A 12 3.53 -8.57 1.95
CA GLY A 12 4.35 -9.40 2.83
C GLY A 12 5.74 -8.85 3.15
N ALA A 13 6.15 -7.72 2.55
CA ALA A 13 7.50 -7.19 2.70
C ALA A 13 7.83 -6.91 4.17
N GLY A 14 8.96 -7.48 4.62
CA GLY A 14 9.45 -7.35 6.00
C GLY A 14 8.73 -8.21 7.04
N LEU A 15 7.87 -9.16 6.65
CA LEU A 15 7.09 -10.00 7.57
C LEU A 15 7.53 -11.46 7.52
N VAL A 16 7.90 -12.02 8.69
CA VAL A 16 8.25 -13.44 8.85
C VAL A 16 7.50 -14.01 10.07
N PRO A 17 6.64 -15.04 9.88
CA PRO A 17 6.26 -15.64 8.60
C PRO A 17 5.45 -14.68 7.71
N SER A 18 5.43 -14.96 6.41
CA SER A 18 4.63 -14.19 5.46
C SER A 18 3.13 -14.35 5.79
N PRO A 19 2.32 -13.26 5.78
CA PRO A 19 0.89 -13.34 6.04
C PRO A 19 0.14 -14.24 5.03
N SER A 20 -1.03 -14.74 5.43
CA SER A 20 -1.88 -15.46 4.51
C SER A 20 -2.43 -14.54 3.40
N ARG A 21 -2.73 -15.09 2.22
CA ARG A 21 -3.38 -14.32 1.13
C ARG A 21 -4.71 -13.70 1.57
N VAL A 22 -5.44 -14.38 2.46
CA VAL A 22 -6.72 -13.89 3.00
C VAL A 22 -6.49 -12.65 3.87
N ASP A 23 -5.48 -12.68 4.75
CA ASP A 23 -5.16 -11.53 5.60
C ASP A 23 -4.65 -10.35 4.77
N MET A 24 -3.82 -10.61 3.76
CA MET A 24 -3.37 -9.60 2.80
C MET A 24 -4.54 -8.94 2.06
N ALA A 25 -5.47 -9.73 1.54
CA ALA A 25 -6.65 -9.23 0.85
C ALA A 25 -7.57 -8.41 1.78
N ARG A 26 -7.80 -8.90 3.01
CA ARG A 26 -8.60 -8.19 4.02
C ARG A 26 -7.98 -6.86 4.41
N ALA A 27 -6.67 -6.85 4.69
CA ALA A 27 -5.96 -5.62 5.05
C ALA A 27 -6.04 -4.57 3.92
N LEU A 28 -5.81 -4.99 2.67
CA LEU A 28 -5.90 -4.11 1.52
C LEU A 28 -7.34 -3.59 1.30
N ALA A 29 -8.35 -4.43 1.42
CA ALA A 29 -9.75 -4.01 1.31
C ALA A 29 -10.12 -2.97 2.38
N THR A 30 -9.72 -3.20 3.65
CA THR A 30 -9.92 -2.23 4.73
C THR A 30 -9.20 -0.91 4.44
N ALA A 31 -7.94 -0.95 4.00
CA ALA A 31 -7.19 0.26 3.66
C ALA A 31 -7.85 1.07 2.55
N ARG A 32 -8.34 0.42 1.49
CA ARG A 32 -9.09 1.07 0.40
C ARG A 32 -10.39 1.72 0.89
N LEU A 33 -11.13 1.06 1.77
CA LEU A 33 -12.34 1.63 2.38
C LEU A 33 -12.01 2.87 3.23
N CYS A 34 -10.93 2.84 4.00
CA CYS A 34 -10.46 4.00 4.75
C CYS A 34 -10.10 5.15 3.81
N VAL A 35 -9.31 4.89 2.76
CA VAL A 35 -8.98 5.89 1.74
C VAL A 35 -10.24 6.51 1.14
N ALA A 36 -11.20 5.69 0.70
CA ALA A 36 -12.45 6.17 0.13
C ALA A 36 -13.25 7.04 1.11
N SER A 37 -13.28 6.66 2.39
CA SER A 37 -13.92 7.45 3.45
C SER A 37 -13.26 8.81 3.64
N TYR A 38 -11.93 8.87 3.69
CA TYR A 38 -11.17 10.13 3.80
C TYR A 38 -11.38 11.02 2.57
N LEU A 39 -11.31 10.45 1.37
CA LEU A 39 -11.56 11.19 0.13
C LEU A 39 -12.99 11.76 0.08
N ASN A 40 -13.99 10.98 0.49
CA ASN A 40 -15.38 11.42 0.55
C ASN A 40 -15.60 12.57 1.55
N ARG A 41 -14.85 12.56 2.66
CA ARG A 41 -14.85 13.65 3.66
C ARG A 41 -13.93 14.81 3.30
N GLN A 42 -13.22 14.74 2.18
CA GLN A 42 -12.17 15.71 1.77
C GLN A 42 -11.09 15.90 2.84
N GLU A 43 -10.82 14.86 3.62
CA GLU A 43 -9.81 14.86 4.67
C GLU A 43 -8.42 14.52 4.11
N PRO A 44 -7.34 15.09 4.68
CA PRO A 44 -6.00 14.83 4.20
C PRO A 44 -5.56 13.39 4.47
N LEU A 45 -5.29 12.62 3.41
CA LEU A 45 -4.80 11.23 3.52
C LEU A 45 -3.43 11.13 4.20
N ALA A 46 -2.62 12.18 4.15
CA ALA A 46 -1.29 12.19 4.74
C ALA A 46 -1.32 12.00 6.27
N SER A 47 -2.33 12.56 6.97
CA SER A 47 -2.45 12.41 8.43
C SER A 47 -2.85 10.99 8.82
N TRP A 48 -3.80 10.41 8.08
CA TRP A 48 -4.19 9.02 8.23
C TRP A 48 -3.03 8.06 7.95
N LEU A 49 -2.36 8.21 6.81
CA LEU A 49 -1.23 7.36 6.43
C LEU A 49 -0.10 7.42 7.46
N ALA A 50 0.16 8.60 8.04
CA ALA A 50 1.14 8.74 9.12
C ALA A 50 0.77 7.93 10.37
N CYS A 51 -0.52 7.77 10.69
CA CYS A 51 -0.98 6.90 11.78
C CYS A 51 -0.79 5.42 11.45
N GLU A 52 -1.07 5.02 10.21
CA GLU A 52 -0.93 3.63 9.76
C GLU A 52 0.54 3.18 9.75
N ILE A 53 1.46 4.05 9.31
CA ILE A 53 2.90 3.79 9.27
C ILE A 53 3.50 3.56 10.67
N ARG A 54 2.91 4.12 11.73
CA ARG A 54 3.41 3.92 13.11
C ARG A 54 3.27 2.47 13.59
N ALA A 55 2.32 1.72 13.06
CA ALA A 55 2.02 0.37 13.55
C ALA A 55 2.93 -0.73 12.98
N ARG A 56 3.71 -0.42 11.92
CA ARG A 56 4.59 -1.32 11.11
C ARG A 56 3.99 -2.66 10.68
N GLY A 57 4.23 -3.07 9.44
CA GLY A 57 3.89 -4.41 8.94
C GLY A 57 2.66 -4.46 8.03
N LEU A 58 1.84 -5.51 8.09
CA LEU A 58 0.82 -5.77 7.05
C LEU A 58 -0.15 -4.59 6.86
N ARG A 59 -0.57 -3.97 7.96
CA ARG A 59 -1.47 -2.82 7.95
C ARG A 59 -0.83 -1.59 7.30
N GLU A 60 0.45 -1.34 7.57
CA GLU A 60 1.23 -0.28 6.94
C GLU A 60 1.37 -0.53 5.42
N ASN A 61 1.79 -1.74 5.03
CA ASN A 61 1.97 -2.08 3.62
C ASN A 61 0.65 -1.94 2.86
N ALA A 62 -0.48 -2.38 3.45
CA ALA A 62 -1.80 -2.20 2.86
C ALA A 62 -2.21 -0.73 2.72
N ALA A 63 -1.94 0.10 3.74
CA ALA A 63 -2.24 1.53 3.70
C ALA A 63 -1.44 2.26 2.62
N VAL A 64 -0.14 1.97 2.52
CA VAL A 64 0.73 2.55 1.48
C VAL A 64 0.24 2.13 0.09
N LEU A 65 -0.05 0.84 -0.11
CA LEU A 65 -0.57 0.33 -1.37
C LEU A 65 -1.88 1.02 -1.78
N ALA A 66 -2.83 1.18 -0.86
CA ALA A 66 -4.09 1.86 -1.13
C ALA A 66 -3.89 3.34 -1.53
N VAL A 67 -2.89 4.03 -0.98
CA VAL A 67 -2.57 5.41 -1.39
C VAL A 67 -1.85 5.45 -2.74
N LEU A 68 -1.01 4.47 -3.06
CA LEU A 68 -0.32 4.37 -4.37
C LEU A 68 -1.28 4.15 -5.55
N GLU A 69 -2.48 3.64 -5.29
CA GLU A 69 -3.56 3.49 -6.27
C GLU A 69 -4.17 4.84 -6.67
N ILE A 70 -3.93 5.91 -5.89
CA ILE A 70 -4.38 7.27 -6.18
C ILE A 70 -3.32 7.99 -7.02
N PRO A 71 -3.61 8.34 -8.29
CA PRO A 71 -2.61 8.94 -9.18
C PRO A 71 -1.97 10.21 -8.63
N ALA A 72 -2.74 11.05 -7.92
CA ALA A 72 -2.26 12.31 -7.36
C ALA A 72 -1.30 12.13 -6.17
N GLU A 73 -1.40 11.02 -5.43
CA GLU A 73 -0.59 10.75 -4.23
C GLU A 73 0.56 9.78 -4.49
N ARG A 74 0.50 9.02 -5.60
CA ARG A 74 1.41 7.91 -5.92
C ARG A 74 2.88 8.24 -5.72
N ASP A 75 3.39 9.28 -6.37
CA ASP A 75 4.82 9.60 -6.34
C ASP A 75 5.27 10.08 -4.96
N ARG A 76 4.42 10.82 -4.26
CA ARG A 76 4.70 11.29 -2.90
C ARG A 76 4.76 10.11 -1.93
N ALA A 77 3.75 9.26 -1.94
CA ALA A 77 3.65 8.09 -1.08
C ALA A 77 4.81 7.11 -1.31
N ALA A 78 5.19 6.88 -2.58
CA ALA A 78 6.33 6.04 -2.93
C ALA A 78 7.64 6.57 -2.34
N ARG A 79 7.95 7.86 -2.54
CA ARG A 79 9.16 8.47 -1.98
C ARG A 79 9.19 8.43 -0.46
N ASP A 80 8.06 8.71 0.18
CA ASP A 80 7.94 8.72 1.63
C ASP A 80 8.06 7.32 2.24
N TYR A 81 7.58 6.28 1.54
CA TYR A 81 7.76 4.89 1.94
C TYR A 81 9.23 4.46 1.82
N LEU A 82 9.88 4.71 0.68
CA LEU A 82 11.29 4.33 0.46
C LEU A 82 12.26 5.02 1.41
N ARG A 83 11.97 6.26 1.83
CA ARG A 83 12.78 6.95 2.83
C ARG A 83 12.81 6.21 4.17
N ARG A 84 11.73 5.49 4.50
CA ARG A 84 11.58 4.75 5.76
C ARG A 84 12.00 3.28 5.62
N HIS A 85 11.79 2.70 4.43
CA HIS A 85 12.05 1.30 4.12
C HIS A 85 12.90 1.18 2.85
N PRO A 86 14.18 1.59 2.89
CA PRO A 86 15.04 1.56 1.71
C PRO A 86 15.23 0.14 1.17
N THR A 87 15.11 -0.89 2.01
CA THR A 87 15.22 -2.30 1.64
C THR A 87 14.02 -2.84 0.88
N HIS A 88 12.88 -2.16 0.87
CA HIS A 88 11.65 -2.59 0.16
C HIS A 88 11.56 -2.00 -1.26
N SER A 89 12.67 -1.47 -1.78
CA SER A 89 12.68 -0.76 -3.06
C SER A 89 12.34 -1.67 -4.24
N ALA A 90 12.80 -2.91 -4.21
CA ALA A 90 12.56 -3.86 -5.29
C ALA A 90 11.05 -4.16 -5.44
N GLU A 91 10.39 -4.50 -4.34
CA GLU A 91 8.96 -4.80 -4.30
C GLU A 91 8.13 -3.58 -4.71
N LEU A 92 8.51 -2.39 -4.24
CA LEU A 92 7.81 -1.17 -4.61
C LEU A 92 7.97 -0.83 -6.10
N TYR A 93 9.18 -0.92 -6.66
CA TYR A 93 9.40 -0.59 -8.07
C TYR A 93 8.69 -1.56 -9.02
N GLU A 94 8.68 -2.85 -8.71
CA GLU A 94 7.90 -3.86 -9.44
C GLU A 94 6.41 -3.50 -9.45
N LEU A 95 5.88 -3.09 -8.29
CA LEU A 95 4.49 -2.66 -8.16
C LEU A 95 4.22 -1.35 -8.93
N LEU A 96 5.15 -0.41 -8.92
CA LEU A 96 5.00 0.86 -9.65
C LEU A 96 5.08 0.67 -11.18
N ALA A 97 5.85 -0.31 -11.66
CA ALA A 97 5.98 -0.66 -13.06
C ALA A 97 4.73 -1.37 -13.62
N ALA A 98 3.92 -2.01 -12.77
CA ALA A 98 2.67 -2.63 -13.18
C ALA A 98 1.59 -1.57 -13.49
N LYS A 99 1.11 -1.53 -14.75
CA LYS A 99 0.09 -0.57 -15.22
C LYS A 99 -1.21 -1.30 -15.61
N PRO A 100 -2.41 -0.85 -15.16
CA PRO A 100 -2.68 0.09 -14.06
C PRO A 100 -2.84 -0.64 -12.71
N LEU A 101 -2.41 0.00 -11.60
CA LEU A 101 -2.76 -0.45 -10.24
C LEU A 101 -4.25 -0.26 -9.91
N ARG A 102 -5.03 0.32 -10.83
CA ARG A 102 -6.49 0.42 -10.70
C ARG A 102 -7.08 -0.98 -10.80
N SER A 103 -7.46 -1.55 -9.66
CA SER A 103 -8.49 -2.58 -9.63
C SER A 103 -9.78 -1.89 -10.06
N THR A 104 -10.20 -2.08 -11.30
CA THR A 104 -11.60 -1.86 -11.70
C THR A 104 -12.46 -2.81 -10.87
N VAL A 105 -13.07 -2.26 -9.83
CA VAL A 105 -14.31 -2.78 -9.25
C VAL A 105 -15.27 -1.61 -9.19
#